data_AF-A0A1E7RC58-F1
#
_entry.id   AF-A0A1E7RC58-F1
#
_cell.length_a   1.000
_cell.length_b   1.000
_cell.length_c   1.000
_cell.angle_alpha   90.00
_cell.angle_beta   90.00
_cell.angle_gamma   90.00
#
_symmetry.space_group_name_H-M   'P 1'
#
loop_
_entity.id
_entity.type
_entity.pdbx_description
1 polymer ?
#
loop_
_entity_poly.entity_id
_entity_poly.type
_entity_poly.pdbx_seq_one_letter_code
_entity_poly.pdbx_strand_id
1 'polypeptide(L)'
;MTNQTIFNDPRVLPEEKRDLILVSVDGQFIAPVTYCASHDAFHSIVGTVKPYMVHQWAYADELHNLLGISQVSPDLLEKLKQRAKRESNDKDKAEKIFEALMKAMLKVPPEDFFRGEQTNGFGRDISRFRQP
;
A
#
# COMPACT_ATOMS: atom_id res chain seq x y z
N MET A 1 -6.54 32.70 -30.25
CA MET A 1 -6.72 31.93 -29.00
C MET A 1 -5.34 31.41 -28.61
N THR A 2 -4.68 32.02 -27.63
CA THR A 2 -3.38 31.55 -27.15
C THR A 2 -3.62 30.26 -26.39
N ASN A 3 -3.10 29.16 -26.93
CA ASN A 3 -3.12 27.84 -26.32
C ASN A 3 -2.17 27.89 -25.11
N GLN A 4 -2.64 28.37 -23.95
CA GLN A 4 -1.84 28.39 -22.73
C GLN A 4 -1.68 26.94 -22.28
N THR A 5 -0.46 26.42 -22.43
CA THR A 5 -0.08 25.11 -21.92
C THR A 5 -0.03 25.19 -20.39
N ILE A 6 -0.76 24.31 -19.71
CA ILE A 6 -0.75 24.23 -18.24
C ILE A 6 0.60 23.76 -17.66
N PHE A 7 1.40 23.13 -18.53
CA PHE A 7 2.76 22.74 -18.23
C PHE A 7 3.72 23.89 -18.49
N ASN A 8 4.52 24.17 -17.48
CA ASN A 8 5.57 25.17 -17.44
C ASN A 8 6.92 24.54 -17.80
N ASP A 9 7.79 25.38 -18.35
CA ASP A 9 9.18 25.03 -18.64
C ASP A 9 9.99 24.89 -17.33
N PRO A 10 10.87 23.89 -17.20
CA PRO A 10 11.66 23.64 -16.00
C PRO A 10 12.66 24.77 -15.67
N ARG A 11 12.95 25.67 -16.62
CA ARG A 11 13.75 26.88 -16.39
C ARG A 11 13.00 27.94 -15.57
N VAL A 12 11.67 27.86 -15.53
CA VAL A 12 10.84 28.70 -14.67
C VAL A 12 10.61 27.92 -13.39
N LEU A 13 11.06 28.47 -12.26
CA LEU A 13 10.90 27.82 -10.97
C LEU A 13 9.49 28.09 -10.41
N PRO A 14 8.82 27.08 -9.84
CA PRO A 14 7.53 27.24 -9.19
C PRO A 14 7.64 27.95 -7.85
N GLU A 15 6.50 28.41 -7.36
CA GLU A 15 6.36 28.92 -6.00
C GLU A 15 6.62 27.81 -4.96
N GLU A 16 7.26 28.17 -3.85
CA GLU A 16 7.44 27.24 -2.74
C GLU A 16 6.10 26.88 -2.10
N LYS A 17 6.03 25.68 -1.49
CA LYS A 17 4.89 25.17 -0.71
C LYS A 17 3.59 24.96 -1.50
N ARG A 18 3.61 25.03 -2.82
CA ARG A 18 2.52 24.55 -3.68
C ARG A 18 2.79 23.14 -4.14
N ASP A 19 1.73 22.34 -4.23
CA ASP A 19 1.79 20.99 -4.77
C ASP A 19 1.92 21.04 -6.30
N LEU A 20 2.86 20.26 -6.80
CA LEU A 20 3.24 20.18 -8.19
C LEU A 20 3.06 18.76 -8.72
N ILE A 21 2.85 18.71 -10.03
CA ILE A 21 2.95 17.49 -10.83
C ILE A 21 4.11 17.70 -11.80
N LEU A 22 5.11 16.83 -11.72
CA LEU A 22 6.26 16.87 -12.61
C LEU A 22 6.09 15.84 -13.73
N VAL A 23 6.51 16.21 -14.93
CA VAL A 23 6.81 15.29 -16.03
C VAL A 23 8.31 15.17 -16.08
N SER A 24 8.84 13.98 -15.83
CA SER A 24 10.27 13.71 -15.92
C SER A 24 10.75 13.64 -17.38
N VAL A 25 12.06 13.70 -17.58
CA VAL A 25 12.68 13.57 -18.91
C VAL A 25 12.41 12.25 -19.62
N ASP A 26 12.06 11.20 -18.87
CA ASP A 26 11.63 9.89 -19.40
C ASP A 26 10.10 9.76 -19.51
N GLY A 27 9.36 10.86 -19.30
CA GLY A 27 7.91 10.93 -19.51
C GLY A 27 7.07 10.37 -18.36
N GLN A 28 7.65 10.09 -17.19
CA GLN A 28 6.92 9.66 -16.00
C GLN A 28 6.30 10.85 -15.28
N PHE A 29 5.13 10.63 -14.69
CA PHE A 29 4.50 11.61 -13.81
C PHE A 29 4.93 11.38 -12.37
N ILE A 30 5.34 12.46 -11.69
CA ILE A 30 5.72 12.44 -10.28
C ILE A 30 4.83 13.42 -9.53
N ALA A 31 4.06 12.90 -8.57
CA ALA A 31 3.12 13.64 -7.74
C ALA A 31 2.84 12.88 -6.43
N PRO A 32 2.53 13.57 -5.31
CA PRO A 32 2.65 15.01 -5.11
C PRO A 32 4.12 15.42 -4.89
N VAL A 33 4.48 16.62 -5.34
CA VAL A 33 5.84 17.15 -5.23
C VAL A 33 5.82 18.61 -4.79
N THR A 34 6.81 19.03 -4.00
CA THR A 34 7.00 20.45 -3.64
C THR A 34 8.41 20.92 -4.01
N TYR A 35 8.55 22.15 -4.48
CA TYR A 35 9.86 22.75 -4.72
C TYR A 35 10.43 23.35 -3.43
N CYS A 36 11.74 23.16 -3.21
CA CYS A 36 12.47 23.72 -2.08
C CYS A 36 13.70 24.46 -2.59
N ALA A 37 13.71 25.80 -2.47
CA ALA A 37 14.81 26.62 -2.96
C ALA A 37 16.12 26.34 -2.20
N SER A 38 16.05 26.01 -0.90
CA SER A 38 17.25 25.70 -0.10
C SER A 38 18.01 24.47 -0.58
N HIS A 39 17.31 23.48 -1.14
CA HIS A 39 17.92 22.24 -1.64
C HIS A 39 18.13 22.25 -3.16
N ASP A 40 17.69 23.32 -3.83
CA ASP A 40 17.55 23.44 -5.28
C ASP A 40 17.01 22.15 -5.91
N ALA A 41 15.89 21.68 -5.35
CA ALA A 41 15.33 20.38 -5.68
C ALA A 41 13.85 20.29 -5.36
N PHE A 42 13.24 19.27 -5.95
CA PHE A 42 11.85 18.91 -5.77
C PHE A 42 11.75 17.73 -4.80
N HIS A 43 10.92 17.83 -3.78
CA HIS A 43 10.71 16.78 -2.78
C HIS A 43 9.38 16.09 -2.99
N SER A 44 9.43 14.76 -3.08
CA SER A 44 8.27 13.87 -3.14
C SER A 44 8.36 12.85 -2.00
N ILE A 45 7.27 12.12 -1.76
CA ILE A 45 7.24 11.04 -0.76
C ILE A 45 8.26 9.93 -1.09
N VAL A 46 8.53 9.72 -2.39
CA VAL A 46 9.45 8.66 -2.87
C VAL A 46 10.91 9.11 -2.93
N GLY A 47 11.20 10.38 -2.67
CA GLY A 47 12.55 10.93 -2.69
C GLY A 47 12.64 12.30 -3.35
N THR A 48 13.87 12.69 -3.68
CA THR A 48 14.21 14.01 -4.24
C THR A 48 14.44 13.94 -5.75
N VAL A 49 13.83 14.84 -6.50
CA VAL A 49 14.00 15.00 -7.95
C VAL A 49 14.81 16.27 -8.22
N LYS A 50 15.84 16.17 -9.06
CA LYS A 50 16.70 17.31 -9.42
C LYS A 50 16.15 18.05 -10.64
N PRO A 51 16.38 19.37 -10.78
CA PRO A 51 15.84 20.15 -11.90
C PRO A 51 16.16 19.58 -13.29
N TYR A 52 17.36 19.03 -13.50
CA TYR A 52 17.75 18.41 -14.77
C TYR A 52 16.98 17.13 -15.13
N MET A 53 16.25 16.54 -14.17
CA MET A 53 15.40 15.36 -14.38
C MET A 53 13.98 15.74 -14.81
N VAL A 54 13.63 17.03 -14.80
CA VAL A 54 12.29 17.54 -15.07
C VAL A 54 12.21 18.02 -16.51
N HIS A 55 11.27 17.47 -17.29
CA HIS A 55 10.94 17.95 -18.62
C HIS A 55 9.98 19.13 -18.55
N GLN A 56 8.93 19.03 -17.74
CA GLN A 56 7.90 20.04 -17.55
C GLN A 56 7.28 19.89 -16.15
N TRP A 57 6.60 20.93 -15.66
CA TRP A 57 5.86 20.86 -14.40
C TRP A 57 4.56 21.66 -14.47
N ALA A 58 3.57 21.30 -13.66
CA ALA A 58 2.32 22.04 -13.51
C ALA A 58 1.92 22.11 -12.04
N TYR A 59 1.17 23.15 -11.67
CA TYR A 59 0.52 23.20 -10.37
C TYR A 59 -0.60 22.16 -10.32
N ALA A 60 -0.65 21.37 -9.24
CA ALA A 60 -1.56 20.24 -9.12
C ALA A 60 -3.03 20.69 -9.13
N ASP A 61 -3.34 21.79 -8.43
CA ASP A 61 -4.68 22.38 -8.37
C ASP A 61 -5.15 22.88 -9.73
N GLU A 62 -4.30 23.57 -10.48
CA GLU A 62 -4.59 24.03 -11.84
C GLU A 62 -4.86 22.85 -12.76
N LEU A 63 -4.01 21.80 -12.72
CA LEU A 63 -4.19 20.63 -13.57
C LEU A 63 -5.46 19.86 -13.21
N HIS A 64 -5.76 19.70 -11.92
CA HIS A 64 -7.01 19.08 -11.48
C HIS A 64 -8.23 19.88 -11.95
N ASN A 65 -8.19 21.20 -11.86
CA ASN A 65 -9.27 22.07 -12.35
C ASN A 65 -9.47 21.93 -13.85
N LEU A 66 -8.38 21.91 -14.64
CA LEU A 66 -8.44 21.72 -16.09
C LEU A 66 -9.04 20.35 -16.47
N LEU A 67 -8.70 19.31 -15.72
CA LEU A 67 -9.19 17.94 -15.94
C LEU A 67 -10.59 17.69 -15.35
N GLY A 68 -11.18 18.67 -14.67
CA GLY A 68 -12.46 18.51 -13.98
C GLY A 68 -12.39 17.53 -12.79
N ILE A 69 -11.20 17.31 -12.23
CA ILE A 69 -10.98 16.44 -11.08
C ILE A 69 -11.36 17.22 -9.81
N SER A 70 -12.57 16.99 -9.33
CA SER A 70 -13.02 17.53 -8.05
C SER A 70 -12.50 16.70 -6.88
N GLN A 71 -12.13 17.35 -5.79
CA GLN A 71 -11.87 16.66 -4.53
C GLN A 71 -13.13 15.91 -4.06
N VAL A 72 -12.94 14.73 -3.47
CA VAL A 72 -14.02 13.99 -2.82
C VAL A 72 -14.58 14.79 -1.64
N SER A 73 -15.88 14.66 -1.37
CA SER A 73 -16.49 15.35 -0.23
C SER A 73 -15.82 14.97 1.11
N PRO A 74 -15.78 15.87 2.12
CA PRO A 74 -15.15 15.58 3.41
C PRO A 74 -15.69 14.31 4.08
N ASP A 75 -17.00 14.09 4.01
CA ASP A 75 -17.65 12.89 4.56
C ASP A 75 -17.18 11.61 3.86
N LEU A 76 -17.03 11.65 2.53
CA LEU A 76 -16.54 10.51 1.77
C LEU A 76 -15.05 10.28 2.04
N LEU A 77 -14.26 11.36 2.13
CA LEU A 77 -12.84 11.29 2.48
C LEU A 77 -12.63 10.64 3.86
N GLU A 78 -13.43 11.01 4.85
CA GLU A 78 -13.33 10.41 6.19
C GLU A 78 -13.68 8.92 6.15
N LYS A 79 -14.76 8.54 5.45
CA LYS A 79 -15.13 7.12 5.27
C LYS A 79 -14.02 6.32 4.59
N LEU A 80 -13.38 6.90 3.56
CA LEU A 80 -12.25 6.26 2.87
C LEU A 80 -11.03 6.11 3.79
N LYS A 81 -10.69 7.13 4.58
CA LYS A 81 -9.61 7.07 5.58
C LYS A 81 -9.88 6.01 6.65
N GLN A 82 -11.12 5.95 7.16
CA GLN A 82 -11.52 4.94 8.13
C GLN A 82 -11.42 3.52 7.56
N ARG A 83 -11.83 3.33 6.30
CA ARG A 83 -11.71 2.04 5.60
C ARG A 83 -10.25 1.63 5.43
N ALA A 84 -9.39 2.53 4.94
CA ALA A 84 -7.96 2.26 4.78
C ALA A 84 -7.30 1.83 6.11
N LYS A 85 -7.66 2.48 7.22
CA LYS A 85 -7.17 2.13 8.56
C LYS A 85 -7.64 0.76 9.05
N ARG A 86 -8.86 0.34 8.69
CA ARG A 86 -9.36 -1.00 9.02
C ARG A 86 -8.61 -2.07 8.24
N GLU A 87 -8.43 -1.86 6.94
CA GLU A 87 -7.72 -2.79 6.06
C GLU A 87 -6.23 -2.92 6.40
N SER A 88 -5.57 -1.84 6.87
CA SER A 88 -4.18 -1.92 7.36
C SER A 88 -4.09 -2.69 8.69
N ASN A 89 -5.01 -2.43 9.63
CA ASN A 89 -5.04 -3.13 10.91
C ASN A 89 -5.34 -4.63 10.76
N ASP A 90 -6.11 -5.04 9.76
CA ASP A 90 -6.41 -6.45 9.53
C ASP A 90 -5.18 -7.23 9.02
N LYS A 91 -4.28 -6.59 8.25
CA LYS A 91 -2.98 -7.19 7.90
C LYS A 91 -2.09 -7.36 9.14
N ASP A 92 -1.95 -6.32 9.96
CA ASP A 92 -1.18 -6.39 11.20
C ASP A 92 -1.73 -7.41 12.20
N LYS A 93 -3.07 -7.59 12.23
CA LYS A 93 -3.72 -8.62 13.05
C LYS A 93 -3.48 -10.02 12.49
N ALA A 94 -3.56 -10.21 11.19
CA ALA A 94 -3.30 -11.50 10.56
C ALA A 94 -1.84 -11.95 10.79
N GLU A 95 -0.88 -11.04 10.66
CA GLU A 95 0.53 -11.31 11.00
C GLU A 95 0.71 -11.66 12.47
N LYS A 96 0.08 -10.93 13.40
CA LYS A 96 0.15 -11.25 14.84
C LYS A 96 -0.49 -12.58 15.19
N ILE A 97 -1.60 -12.96 14.53
CA ILE A 97 -2.25 -14.25 14.72
C ILE A 97 -1.37 -15.38 14.17
N PHE A 98 -0.75 -15.18 13.00
CA PHE A 98 0.17 -16.14 12.39
C PHE A 98 1.42 -16.36 13.26
N GLU A 99 2.02 -15.28 13.75
CA GLU A 99 3.16 -15.33 14.69
C GLU A 99 2.79 -16.04 16.01
N ALA A 100 1.61 -15.76 16.56
CA ALA A 100 1.13 -16.43 17.76
C ALA A 100 0.91 -17.94 17.53
N LEU A 101 0.41 -18.32 16.35
CA LEU A 101 0.22 -19.71 15.94
C LEU A 101 1.56 -20.43 15.77
N MET A 102 2.52 -19.83 15.05
CA MET A 102 3.86 -20.40 14.85
C MET A 102 4.61 -20.56 16.18
N LYS A 103 4.50 -19.58 17.08
CA LYS A 103 5.10 -19.65 18.42
C LYS A 103 4.44 -20.71 19.30
N ALA A 104 3.16 -21.01 19.11
CA ALA A 104 2.49 -22.11 19.78
C ALA A 104 2.94 -23.47 19.22
N MET A 105 3.12 -23.59 17.90
CA MET A 105 3.60 -24.82 17.25
C MET A 105 5.05 -25.15 17.61
N LEU A 106 5.93 -24.15 17.73
CA LEU A 106 7.33 -24.33 18.16
C LEU A 106 7.49 -24.75 19.63
N LYS A 107 6.43 -24.61 20.44
CA LYS A 107 6.40 -25.08 21.83
C LYS A 107 5.88 -26.51 21.97
N VAL A 108 5.41 -27.12 20.89
CA VAL A 108 5.05 -28.53 20.85
C VAL A 108 6.32 -29.29 20.43
N PRO A 109 6.89 -30.15 21.29
CA PRO A 109 8.04 -30.96 20.90
C PRO A 109 7.62 -31.91 19.77
N PRO A 110 8.50 -32.17 18.77
CA PRO A 110 8.16 -32.94 17.57
C PRO A 110 7.63 -34.36 17.88
N GLU A 111 7.92 -34.90 19.07
CA GLU A 111 7.43 -36.19 19.55
C GLU A 111 5.92 -36.26 19.87
N ASP A 112 5.25 -35.12 20.07
CA ASP A 112 3.80 -35.06 20.35
C ASP A 112 2.96 -34.88 19.07
N PHE A 113 3.59 -34.47 17.96
CA PHE A 113 2.90 -34.22 16.69
C PHE A 113 2.63 -35.50 15.90
N PHE A 114 3.40 -36.57 16.14
CA PHE A 114 3.29 -37.86 15.43
C PHE A 114 2.63 -38.97 16.23
N ARG A 115 2.24 -38.73 17.48
CA ARG A 115 1.63 -39.76 18.33
C ARG A 115 0.11 -39.79 18.18
N GLY A 116 -0.32 -40.10 16.95
CA GLY A 116 -1.65 -40.61 16.68
C GLY A 116 -1.88 -41.90 17.48
N GLU A 117 -3.00 -41.92 18.18
CA GLU A 117 -3.49 -42.96 19.08
C GLU A 117 -3.28 -44.39 18.54
N GLN A 118 -2.39 -45.15 19.19
CA GLN A 118 -2.53 -46.61 19.25
C GLN A 118 -3.00 -47.00 20.65
N THR A 119 -4.31 -46.95 20.87
CA THR A 119 -4.95 -47.68 21.96
C THR A 119 -5.98 -48.64 21.36
N ASN A 120 -5.51 -49.82 20.95
CA ASN A 120 -6.39 -50.97 20.77
C ASN A 120 -6.80 -51.46 22.15
N GLY A 121 -8.00 -51.08 22.58
CA GLY A 121 -8.63 -51.60 23.79
C GLY A 121 -10.14 -51.39 23.74
N PHE A 122 -10.89 -52.49 23.69
CA PHE A 122 -12.36 -52.61 23.76
C PHE A 122 -13.16 -52.48 22.46
N GLY A 123 -13.19 -53.57 21.69
CA GLY A 123 -14.27 -53.93 20.77
C GLY A 123 -14.77 -55.35 21.11
N ARG A 124 -16.06 -55.45 21.44
CA ARG A 124 -16.76 -56.62 21.99
C ARG A 124 -16.67 -57.87 21.10
N ASP A 125 -16.55 -59.01 21.77
CA ASP A 125 -16.87 -60.35 21.28
C ASP A 125 -18.33 -60.41 20.79
N ILE A 126 -18.52 -60.79 19.53
CA ILE A 126 -19.75 -61.44 19.06
C ILE A 126 -19.40 -62.53 18.03
N SER A 127 -19.38 -63.77 18.52
CA SER A 127 -20.13 -64.90 17.94
C SER A 127 -19.80 -65.31 16.50
N ARG A 128 -19.15 -66.47 16.29
CA ARG A 128 -19.80 -67.77 15.99
C ARG A 128 -20.47 -67.86 14.61
N PHE A 129 -19.98 -68.83 13.80
CA PHE A 129 -20.54 -69.37 12.53
C PHE A 129 -20.36 -68.43 11.31
N ARG A 130 -19.99 -68.88 10.10
CA ARG A 130 -20.15 -70.17 9.42
C ARG A 130 -19.26 -70.13 8.16
N GLN A 131 -18.59 -71.24 7.82
CA GLN A 131 -18.24 -71.58 6.42
C GLN A 131 -19.55 -71.74 5.60
N PRO A 132 -19.52 -71.58 4.27
CA PRO A 132 -18.89 -72.55 3.35
C PRO A 132 -17.72 -71.97 2.55
#